data_AF-A0A1V4TDX7-F1
#
_entry.id   AF-A0A1V4TDX7-F1
#
_cell.length_a   1.000
_cell.length_b   1.000
_cell.length_c   1.000
_cell.angle_alpha   90.00
_cell.angle_beta   90.00
_cell.angle_gamma   90.00
#
_symmetry.space_group_name_H-M   'P 1'
#
loop_
_entity.id
_entity.type
_entity.pdbx_description
1 polymer ?
#
loop_
_entity_poly.entity_id
_entity_poly.type
_entity_poly.pdbx_seq_one_letter_code
_entity_poly.pdbx_strand_id
1 'polypeptide(L)'
;MDGHLAVMIFVGLYLVLGVIVLTVYIKPIEKKLEKMFNVKIKRPDDDYSYEGIVIWMPLVFGSLLLFMYYPIVISYGNFPAFLGIAVGFLYPSILMLLRLKTFGDASIQESTGMGYHPGAYLFISLGAGWFMVLRGFSMLNFPNIPSELAYIVLGMGLIAMTIPLFPDYLDKAVSVDLRSRNGLRFMAVIAVILFIVTHIIWIVVQSRVFGI
;
A
#
# COMPACT_ATOMS: atom_id res chain seq x y z
N MET A 1 -21.33 6.12 28.75
CA MET A 1 -20.23 5.25 28.28
C MET A 1 -19.31 6.15 27.47
N ASP A 2 -18.08 6.38 27.93
CA ASP A 2 -17.18 7.33 27.28
C ASP A 2 -16.93 6.91 25.83
N GLY A 3 -16.84 7.88 24.90
CA GLY A 3 -16.68 7.60 23.46
C GLY A 3 -15.50 6.66 23.16
N HIS A 4 -14.43 6.73 23.96
CA HIS A 4 -13.28 5.83 23.88
C HIS A 4 -13.62 4.37 24.22
N LEU A 5 -14.43 4.13 25.25
CA LEU A 5 -14.84 2.78 25.63
C LEU A 5 -15.72 2.15 24.55
N ALA A 6 -16.60 2.94 23.91
CA ALA A 6 -17.40 2.48 22.78
C ALA A 6 -16.53 2.07 21.57
N VAL A 7 -15.51 2.89 21.24
CA VAL A 7 -14.56 2.56 20.16
C VAL A 7 -13.76 1.29 20.48
N MET A 8 -13.28 1.13 21.72
CA MET A 8 -12.55 -0.08 22.13
C MET A 8 -13.41 -1.34 22.05
N ILE A 9 -14.66 -1.27 22.50
CA ILE A 9 -15.60 -2.40 22.40
C ILE A 9 -15.89 -2.73 20.93
N PHE A 10 -16.09 -1.71 20.08
CA PHE A 10 -16.34 -1.91 18.65
C PHE A 10 -15.14 -2.59 17.96
N VAL A 11 -13.92 -2.10 18.20
CA VAL A 11 -12.69 -2.69 17.64
C VAL A 11 -12.50 -4.13 18.16
N GLY A 12 -12.73 -4.38 19.45
CA GLY A 12 -12.63 -5.71 20.03
C GLY A 12 -13.62 -6.70 19.44
N LEU A 13 -14.90 -6.33 19.31
CA LEU A 13 -15.93 -7.14 18.67
C LEU A 13 -15.61 -7.40 17.19
N TYR A 14 -15.09 -6.39 16.47
CA TYR A 14 -14.67 -6.56 15.10
C TYR A 14 -13.55 -7.58 14.96
N LEU A 15 -12.53 -7.54 15.82
CA LEU A 15 -11.45 -8.53 15.77
C LEU A 15 -11.97 -9.95 15.96
N VAL A 16 -12.86 -10.16 16.93
CA VAL A 16 -13.47 -11.47 17.18
C VAL A 16 -14.33 -11.92 16.00
N LEU A 17 -15.23 -11.07 15.50
CA LEU A 17 -16.07 -11.38 14.35
C LEU A 17 -15.25 -11.60 13.07
N GLY A 18 -14.20 -10.81 12.85
CA GLY A 18 -13.28 -10.95 11.73
C GLY A 18 -12.58 -12.30 11.74
N VAL A 19 -12.10 -12.75 12.90
CA VAL A 19 -11.51 -14.09 13.06
C VAL A 19 -12.54 -15.18 12.78
N ILE A 20 -13.77 -15.06 13.29
CA ILE A 20 -14.84 -16.04 13.04
C ILE A 20 -15.17 -16.09 11.54
N VAL A 21 -15.35 -14.94 10.90
CA VAL A 21 -15.68 -14.84 9.47
C VAL A 21 -14.55 -15.41 8.62
N LEU A 22 -13.29 -15.10 8.93
CA LEU A 22 -12.15 -15.69 8.23
C LEU A 22 -12.14 -17.21 8.45
N THR A 23 -12.24 -17.70 9.67
CA THR A 23 -12.15 -19.14 9.94
C THR A 23 -13.25 -19.95 9.25
N VAL A 24 -14.48 -19.42 9.22
CA VAL A 24 -15.65 -20.12 8.64
C VAL A 24 -15.76 -19.92 7.13
N TYR A 25 -15.48 -18.71 6.63
CA TYR A 25 -15.78 -18.31 5.25
C TYR A 25 -14.56 -18.13 4.35
N ILE A 26 -13.33 -18.30 4.84
CA ILE A 26 -12.13 -18.13 4.00
C ILE A 26 -12.16 -19.04 2.77
N LYS A 27 -12.42 -20.34 2.91
CA LYS A 27 -12.46 -21.27 1.77
C LYS A 27 -13.55 -20.90 0.74
N PRO A 28 -14.81 -20.60 1.14
CA PRO A 28 -15.81 -20.07 0.21
C PRO A 28 -15.39 -18.77 -0.49
N ILE A 29 -14.76 -17.84 0.24
CA ILE A 29 -14.28 -16.57 -0.30
C ILE A 29 -13.17 -16.82 -1.32
N GLU A 30 -12.17 -17.62 -0.96
CA GLU A 30 -11.06 -18.00 -1.84
C GLU A 30 -11.60 -18.63 -3.13
N LYS A 31 -12.51 -19.60 -3.05
CA LYS A 31 -13.10 -20.22 -4.24
C LYS A 31 -13.81 -19.21 -5.16
N LYS A 32 -14.47 -18.21 -4.59
CA LYS A 32 -15.12 -17.13 -5.38
C LYS A 32 -14.09 -16.23 -6.05
N LEU A 33 -13.03 -15.86 -5.32
CA LEU A 33 -11.93 -15.04 -5.82
C LEU A 33 -11.14 -15.78 -6.91
N GLU A 34 -10.82 -17.06 -6.71
CA GLU A 34 -10.19 -17.91 -7.74
C GLU A 34 -11.00 -17.92 -9.04
N LYS A 35 -12.32 -18.07 -8.94
CA LYS A 35 -13.22 -18.02 -10.10
C LYS A 35 -13.25 -16.64 -10.76
N MET A 36 -13.26 -15.57 -9.96
CA MET A 36 -13.33 -14.19 -10.45
C MET A 36 -12.07 -13.78 -11.21
N PHE A 37 -10.90 -14.11 -10.67
CA PHE A 37 -9.60 -13.73 -11.23
C PHE A 37 -9.00 -14.79 -12.15
N ASN A 38 -9.60 -15.99 -12.21
CA ASN A 38 -9.08 -17.15 -12.95
C ASN A 38 -7.63 -17.49 -12.57
N VAL A 39 -7.34 -17.49 -11.27
CA VAL A 39 -6.04 -17.84 -10.69
C VAL A 39 -6.22 -18.76 -9.50
N LYS A 40 -5.13 -19.41 -9.08
CA LYS A 40 -5.08 -20.15 -7.83
C LYS A 40 -4.55 -19.27 -6.72
N ILE A 41 -5.29 -19.17 -5.61
CA ILE A 41 -4.90 -18.35 -4.46
C ILE A 41 -3.84 -19.06 -3.63
N LYS A 42 -3.91 -20.39 -3.56
CA LYS A 42 -2.94 -21.22 -2.88
C LYS A 42 -2.25 -22.17 -3.83
N ARG A 43 -0.98 -22.42 -3.57
CA ARG A 43 -0.15 -23.42 -4.21
C ARG A 43 -0.48 -24.83 -3.67
N PRO A 44 -0.01 -25.92 -4.33
CA PRO A 44 -0.30 -27.29 -3.90
C PRO A 44 0.14 -27.64 -2.47
N ASP A 45 1.13 -26.93 -1.94
CA ASP A 45 1.66 -27.02 -0.58
C ASP A 45 0.86 -26.22 0.47
N ASP A 46 -0.30 -25.65 0.08
CA ASP A 46 -1.20 -24.81 0.88
C ASP A 46 -0.66 -23.41 1.25
N ASP A 47 0.50 -23.03 0.71
CA ASP A 47 1.05 -21.68 0.80
C ASP A 47 0.34 -20.72 -0.18
N TYR A 48 0.25 -19.44 0.18
CA TYR A 48 -0.32 -18.43 -0.71
C TYR A 48 0.57 -18.21 -1.94
N SER A 49 -0.02 -18.28 -3.13
CA SER A 49 0.63 -17.82 -4.37
C SER A 49 0.83 -16.32 -4.32
N TYR A 50 1.76 -15.79 -5.12
CA TYR A 50 1.93 -14.34 -5.19
C TYR A 50 0.65 -13.64 -5.70
N GLU A 51 -0.07 -14.25 -6.65
CA GLU A 51 -1.38 -13.78 -7.08
C GLU A 51 -2.38 -13.75 -5.91
N GLY A 52 -2.40 -14.80 -5.09
CA GLY A 52 -3.23 -14.88 -3.89
C GLY A 52 -2.93 -13.74 -2.93
N ILE A 53 -1.65 -13.45 -2.66
CA ILE A 53 -1.23 -12.33 -1.82
C ILE A 53 -1.75 -11.00 -2.39
N VAL A 54 -1.56 -10.75 -3.69
CA VAL A 54 -2.01 -9.52 -4.35
C VAL A 54 -3.52 -9.34 -4.27
N ILE A 55 -4.30 -10.41 -4.44
CA ILE A 55 -5.77 -10.37 -4.34
C ILE A 55 -6.22 -10.08 -2.91
N TRP A 56 -5.56 -10.67 -1.92
CA TRP A 56 -5.90 -10.48 -0.51
C TRP A 56 -5.55 -9.09 0.03
N MET A 57 -4.46 -8.49 -0.44
CA MET A 57 -3.99 -7.17 0.04
C MET A 57 -5.08 -6.08 0.11
N PRO A 58 -5.79 -5.73 -0.98
CA PRO A 58 -6.81 -4.67 -0.93
C PRO A 58 -7.99 -5.03 -0.01
N LEU A 59 -8.32 -6.32 0.13
CA LEU A 59 -9.37 -6.78 1.04
C LEU A 59 -8.96 -6.61 2.50
N VAL A 60 -7.73 -7.03 2.84
CA VAL A 60 -7.17 -6.89 4.19
C VAL A 60 -7.00 -5.42 4.56
N PHE A 61 -6.40 -4.61 3.70
CA PHE A 61 -6.24 -3.19 3.99
C PHE A 61 -7.57 -2.46 4.04
N GLY A 62 -8.49 -2.75 3.10
CA GLY A 62 -9.83 -2.18 3.12
C GLY A 62 -10.60 -2.51 4.41
N SER A 63 -10.49 -3.74 4.90
CA SER A 63 -11.15 -4.15 6.14
C SER A 63 -10.51 -3.47 7.36
N LEU A 64 -9.18 -3.43 7.45
CA LEU A 64 -8.47 -2.71 8.53
C LEU A 64 -8.84 -1.22 8.55
N LEU A 65 -8.93 -0.58 7.38
CA LEU A 65 -9.32 0.82 7.26
C LEU A 65 -10.75 1.06 7.76
N LEU A 66 -11.72 0.28 7.26
CA LEU A 66 -13.13 0.50 7.56
C LEU A 66 -13.49 0.18 9.02
N PHE A 67 -12.89 -0.87 9.58
CA PHE A 67 -13.35 -1.39 10.86
C PHE A 67 -12.42 -1.08 12.03
N MET A 68 -11.13 -0.84 11.78
CA MET A 68 -10.20 -0.41 12.84
C MET A 68 -9.92 1.09 12.76
N TYR A 69 -9.57 1.60 11.59
CA TYR A 69 -9.03 2.96 11.49
C TYR A 69 -10.12 4.04 11.41
N TYR A 70 -11.21 3.79 10.69
CA TYR A 70 -12.32 4.74 10.52
C TYR A 70 -12.99 5.16 11.84
N PRO A 71 -13.33 4.24 12.78
CA PRO A 71 -13.92 4.62 14.06
C PRO A 71 -13.00 5.53 14.89
N ILE A 72 -11.69 5.25 14.88
CA ILE A 72 -10.68 6.07 15.54
C ILE A 72 -10.70 7.47 14.94
N VAL A 73 -10.66 7.59 13.62
CA VAL A 73 -10.57 8.90 12.96
C VAL A 73 -11.82 9.75 13.16
N ILE A 74 -13.02 9.16 13.09
CA ILE A 74 -14.25 9.89 13.41
C ILE A 74 -14.18 10.47 14.83
N SER A 75 -13.68 9.71 15.80
CA SER A 75 -13.60 10.18 17.19
C SER A 75 -12.64 11.36 17.38
N TYR A 76 -11.65 11.52 16.50
CA TYR A 76 -10.66 12.62 16.54
C TYR A 76 -10.91 13.71 15.48
N GLY A 77 -11.96 13.61 14.66
CA GLY A 77 -12.29 14.62 13.64
C GLY A 77 -11.24 14.81 12.54
N ASN A 78 -10.34 13.84 12.32
CA ASN A 78 -9.18 14.01 11.42
C ASN A 78 -9.34 13.24 10.09
N PHE A 79 -10.45 13.49 9.39
CA PHE A 79 -10.82 12.74 8.18
C PHE A 79 -9.75 12.81 7.06
N PRO A 80 -9.05 13.93 6.81
CA PRO A 80 -7.98 13.94 5.82
C PRO A 80 -6.82 12.97 6.15
N ALA A 81 -6.42 12.82 7.42
CA ALA A 81 -5.41 11.83 7.78
C ALA A 81 -5.87 10.39 7.50
N PHE A 82 -7.17 10.09 7.68
CA PHE A 82 -7.75 8.82 7.23
C PHE A 82 -7.58 8.60 5.74
N LEU A 83 -7.83 9.61 4.91
CA LEU A 83 -7.63 9.52 3.47
C LEU A 83 -6.15 9.27 3.13
N GLY A 84 -5.21 9.91 3.83
CA GLY A 84 -3.78 9.67 3.63
C GLY A 84 -3.35 8.24 3.93
N ILE A 85 -3.92 7.63 4.96
CA ILE A 85 -3.64 6.23 5.31
C ILE A 85 -4.36 5.28 4.36
N ALA A 86 -5.62 5.57 4.01
CA ALA A 86 -6.38 4.80 3.06
C ALA A 86 -5.72 4.76 1.68
N VAL A 87 -5.36 5.93 1.13
CA VAL A 87 -4.65 6.02 -0.14
C VAL A 87 -3.28 5.35 -0.03
N GLY A 88 -2.55 5.56 1.07
CA GLY A 88 -1.26 4.91 1.30
C GLY A 88 -1.25 3.40 1.11
N PHE A 89 -2.23 2.69 1.66
CA PHE A 89 -2.31 1.22 1.54
C PHE A 89 -3.13 0.75 0.34
N LEU A 90 -4.26 1.40 0.04
CA LEU A 90 -5.13 0.96 -1.05
C LEU A 90 -4.55 1.26 -2.42
N TYR A 91 -3.93 2.42 -2.63
CA TYR A 91 -3.33 2.77 -3.92
C TYR A 91 -2.33 1.72 -4.43
N PRO A 92 -1.27 1.34 -3.68
CA PRO A 92 -0.32 0.35 -4.16
C PRO A 92 -0.96 -1.03 -4.29
N SER A 93 -1.84 -1.42 -3.37
CA SER A 93 -2.52 -2.73 -3.43
C SER A 93 -3.43 -2.88 -4.66
N ILE A 94 -4.19 -1.83 -5.00
CA ILE A 94 -5.03 -1.80 -6.21
C ILE A 94 -4.14 -1.79 -7.46
N LEU A 95 -3.07 -1.02 -7.47
CA LEU A 95 -2.17 -0.97 -8.63
C LEU A 95 -1.49 -2.34 -8.86
N MET A 96 -1.11 -3.04 -7.79
CA MET A 96 -0.61 -4.40 -7.89
C MET A 96 -1.69 -5.37 -8.40
N LEU A 97 -2.95 -5.22 -7.98
CA LEU A 97 -4.08 -6.01 -8.47
C LEU A 97 -4.32 -5.80 -9.98
N LEU A 98 -4.24 -4.55 -10.46
CA LEU A 98 -4.29 -4.24 -11.90
C LEU A 98 -3.12 -4.88 -12.67
N ARG A 99 -2.06 -5.26 -11.95
CA ARG A 99 -0.83 -5.85 -12.45
C ARG A 99 -0.61 -7.27 -11.94
N LEU A 100 -1.70 -7.99 -11.68
CA LEU A 100 -1.67 -9.32 -11.08
C LEU A 100 -0.64 -10.25 -11.73
N LYS A 101 -0.55 -10.24 -13.06
CA LYS A 101 0.40 -11.07 -13.83
C LYS A 101 1.86 -10.69 -13.63
N THR A 102 2.16 -9.40 -13.41
CA THR A 102 3.54 -8.95 -13.12
C THR A 102 4.00 -9.53 -11.79
N PHE A 103 3.16 -9.39 -10.76
CA PHE A 103 3.46 -9.86 -9.41
C PHE A 103 3.09 -11.34 -9.20
N GLY A 104 2.86 -12.12 -10.24
CA GLY A 104 2.43 -13.52 -10.11
C GLY A 104 3.56 -14.52 -9.89
N ASP A 105 3.21 -15.76 -9.60
CA ASP A 105 4.15 -16.87 -9.40
C ASP A 105 5.03 -17.12 -10.64
N ALA A 106 4.54 -16.79 -11.83
CA ALA A 106 5.32 -16.85 -13.08
C ALA A 106 6.54 -15.90 -13.08
N SER A 107 6.59 -14.92 -12.16
CA SER A 107 7.77 -14.07 -11.97
C SER A 107 8.89 -14.75 -11.18
N ILE A 108 8.61 -15.87 -10.51
CA ILE A 108 9.57 -16.56 -9.66
C ILE A 108 10.59 -17.31 -10.53
N GLN A 109 11.86 -17.05 -10.29
CA GLN A 109 12.95 -17.72 -10.98
C GLN A 109 13.28 -19.05 -10.33
N GLU A 110 13.44 -20.10 -11.12
CA GLU A 110 13.85 -21.42 -10.63
C GLU A 110 15.21 -21.39 -9.91
N SER A 111 16.15 -20.55 -10.37
CA SER A 111 17.51 -20.48 -9.82
C SER A 111 17.59 -19.84 -8.44
N THR A 112 16.69 -18.90 -8.13
CA THR A 112 16.74 -18.11 -6.89
C THR A 112 15.54 -18.35 -5.97
N GLY A 113 14.48 -18.97 -6.47
CA GLY A 113 13.19 -19.10 -5.78
C GLY A 113 12.51 -17.74 -5.51
N MET A 114 12.99 -16.67 -6.13
CA MET A 114 12.53 -15.31 -5.91
C MET A 114 11.90 -14.74 -7.18
N GLY A 115 10.88 -13.91 -7.00
CA GLY A 115 10.24 -13.16 -8.07
C GLY A 115 9.96 -11.72 -7.63
N TYR A 116 8.98 -11.08 -8.26
CA TYR A 116 8.49 -9.78 -7.81
C TYR A 116 7.60 -9.95 -6.57
N HIS A 117 8.22 -10.16 -5.40
CA HIS A 117 7.51 -10.51 -4.18
C HIS A 117 6.50 -9.41 -3.78
N PRO A 118 5.18 -9.70 -3.78
CA PRO A 118 4.15 -8.68 -3.60
C PRO A 118 4.32 -7.86 -2.32
N GLY A 119 4.49 -8.56 -1.18
CA GLY A 119 4.68 -7.90 0.12
C GLY A 119 5.88 -6.95 0.17
N ALA A 120 7.02 -7.36 -0.39
CA ALA A 120 8.22 -6.54 -0.37
C ALA A 120 8.06 -5.30 -1.25
N TYR A 121 7.49 -5.45 -2.45
CA TYR A 121 7.24 -4.32 -3.35
C TYR A 121 6.17 -3.35 -2.83
N LEU A 122 5.18 -3.83 -2.06
CA LEU A 122 4.26 -2.99 -1.31
C LEU A 122 5.01 -2.10 -0.31
N PHE A 123 5.87 -2.67 0.54
CA PHE A 123 6.62 -1.89 1.54
C PHE A 123 7.64 -0.94 0.92
N ILE A 124 8.27 -1.34 -0.20
CA ILE A 124 9.16 -0.45 -0.96
C ILE A 124 8.36 0.72 -1.55
N SER A 125 7.17 0.48 -2.10
CA SER A 125 6.26 1.53 -2.59
C SER A 125 5.85 2.49 -1.47
N LEU A 126 5.44 1.96 -0.31
CA LEU A 126 5.12 2.76 0.87
C LEU A 126 6.31 3.63 1.30
N GLY A 127 7.51 3.02 1.39
CA GLY A 127 8.74 3.73 1.76
C GLY A 127 9.11 4.84 0.77
N ALA A 128 8.78 4.69 -0.51
CA ALA A 128 9.12 5.67 -1.53
C ALA A 128 8.32 6.98 -1.43
N GLY A 129 7.04 6.93 -1.04
CA GLY A 129 6.18 8.12 -1.15
C GLY A 129 5.01 8.24 -0.18
N TRP A 130 4.72 7.25 0.67
CA TRP A 130 3.55 7.31 1.56
C TRP A 130 3.61 8.49 2.52
N PHE A 131 4.79 8.84 3.03
CA PHE A 131 4.96 10.01 3.89
C PHE A 131 4.48 11.30 3.22
N MET A 132 4.76 11.48 1.93
CA MET A 132 4.28 12.65 1.17
C MET A 132 2.78 12.60 0.96
N VAL A 133 2.22 11.43 0.66
CA VAL A 133 0.76 11.25 0.57
C VAL A 133 0.09 11.63 1.90
N LEU A 134 0.56 11.10 3.02
CA LEU A 134 0.01 11.40 4.34
C LEU A 134 0.13 12.90 4.67
N ARG A 135 1.27 13.50 4.37
CA ARG A 135 1.52 14.92 4.60
C ARG A 135 0.63 15.81 3.74
N GLY A 136 0.49 15.50 2.46
CA GLY A 136 -0.36 16.24 1.54
C GLY A 136 -1.83 16.22 1.99
N PHE A 137 -2.34 15.07 2.44
CA PHE A 137 -3.68 15.01 3.02
C PHE A 137 -3.76 15.76 4.36
N SER A 138 -2.74 15.67 5.21
CA SER A 138 -2.70 16.40 6.47
C SER A 138 -2.71 17.92 6.27
N MET A 139 -2.07 18.44 5.22
CA MET A 139 -2.08 19.86 4.87
C MET A 139 -3.50 20.40 4.61
N LEU A 140 -4.41 19.56 4.10
CA LEU A 140 -5.81 19.94 3.85
C LEU A 140 -6.60 20.22 5.14
N ASN A 141 -6.06 19.87 6.31
CA ASN A 141 -6.66 20.25 7.61
C ASN A 141 -6.34 21.69 8.02
N PHE A 142 -5.37 22.35 7.38
CA PHE A 142 -4.87 23.65 7.82
C PHE A 142 -5.30 24.74 6.82
N PRO A 143 -6.23 25.64 7.21
CA PRO A 143 -6.73 26.70 6.32
C PRO A 143 -5.64 27.65 5.83
N ASN A 144 -4.55 27.75 6.59
CA ASN A 144 -3.43 28.65 6.31
C ASN A 144 -2.46 28.07 5.27
N ILE A 145 -2.59 26.79 4.91
CA ILE A 145 -1.76 26.13 3.92
C ILE A 145 -2.49 26.15 2.57
N PRO A 146 -1.88 26.69 1.50
CA PRO A 146 -2.46 26.67 0.16
C PRO A 146 -2.79 25.24 -0.29
N SER A 147 -4.01 25.04 -0.79
CA SER A 147 -4.47 23.72 -1.25
C SER A 147 -3.64 23.17 -2.41
N GLU A 148 -3.11 24.06 -3.24
CA GLU A 148 -2.22 23.77 -4.36
C GLU A 148 -0.94 23.08 -3.88
N LEU A 149 -0.36 23.55 -2.77
CA LEU A 149 0.80 22.92 -2.15
C LEU A 149 0.47 21.50 -1.70
N ALA A 150 -0.69 21.31 -1.08
CA ALA A 150 -1.16 19.99 -0.66
C ALA A 150 -1.27 19.03 -1.86
N TYR A 151 -1.89 19.48 -2.97
CA TYR A 151 -2.03 18.66 -4.19
C TYR A 151 -0.70 18.36 -4.86
N ILE A 152 0.25 19.29 -4.89
CA ILE A 152 1.60 19.04 -5.42
C ILE A 152 2.29 17.95 -4.58
N VAL A 153 2.24 18.06 -3.24
CA VAL A 153 2.84 17.08 -2.33
C VAL A 153 2.18 15.71 -2.46
N LEU A 154 0.85 15.66 -2.59
CA LEU A 154 0.11 14.42 -2.89
C LEU A 154 0.56 13.78 -4.21
N GLY A 155 0.62 14.57 -5.28
CA GLY A 155 1.02 14.09 -6.61
C GLY A 155 2.43 13.51 -6.62
N MET A 156 3.39 14.22 -5.98
CA MET A 156 4.76 13.71 -5.83
C MET A 156 4.82 12.39 -5.07
N GLY A 157 4.08 12.28 -3.96
CA GLY A 157 4.02 11.05 -3.17
C GLY A 157 3.46 9.88 -3.96
N LEU A 158 2.35 10.09 -4.69
CA LEU A 158 1.74 9.06 -5.53
C LEU A 158 2.70 8.60 -6.63
N ILE A 159 3.36 9.53 -7.34
CA ILE A 159 4.35 9.19 -8.38
C ILE A 159 5.50 8.36 -7.80
N ALA A 160 6.03 8.77 -6.64
CA ALA A 160 7.11 8.02 -5.98
C ALA A 160 6.67 6.62 -5.55
N MET A 161 5.43 6.47 -5.06
CA MET A 161 4.84 5.16 -4.76
C MET A 161 4.63 4.31 -6.02
N THR A 162 4.30 4.92 -7.17
CA THR A 162 4.10 4.21 -8.43
C THR A 162 5.37 3.52 -8.91
N ILE A 163 6.51 4.20 -8.86
CA ILE A 163 7.76 3.74 -9.52
C ILE A 163 8.15 2.31 -9.10
N PRO A 164 8.21 1.96 -7.80
CA PRO A 164 8.53 0.59 -7.40
C PRO A 164 7.54 -0.46 -7.87
N LEU A 165 6.30 -0.09 -8.17
CA LEU A 165 5.24 -1.01 -8.62
C LEU A 165 5.32 -1.32 -10.13
N PHE A 166 6.37 -0.85 -10.80
CA PHE A 166 6.69 -1.12 -12.20
C PHE A 166 8.03 -1.86 -12.35
N PRO A 167 8.27 -2.96 -11.61
CA PRO A 167 9.58 -3.60 -11.59
C PRO A 167 9.96 -4.21 -12.94
N ASP A 168 9.02 -4.77 -13.70
CA ASP A 168 9.24 -5.30 -15.05
C ASP A 168 9.68 -4.26 -16.09
N TYR A 169 9.30 -2.99 -15.92
CA TYR A 169 9.79 -1.91 -16.75
C TYR A 169 11.18 -1.45 -16.30
N LEU A 170 11.41 -1.38 -14.99
CA LEU A 170 12.70 -1.02 -14.42
C LEU A 170 13.77 -2.09 -14.70
N ASP A 171 13.41 -3.37 -14.67
CA ASP A 171 14.27 -4.52 -14.93
C ASP A 171 14.90 -4.46 -16.34
N LYS A 172 14.18 -3.85 -17.30
CA LYS A 172 14.70 -3.60 -18.66
C LYS A 172 15.69 -2.44 -18.74
N ALA A 173 15.65 -1.52 -17.76
CA ALA A 173 16.47 -0.32 -17.73
C ALA A 173 17.74 -0.48 -16.90
N VAL A 174 17.81 -1.50 -16.04
CA VAL A 174 18.92 -1.73 -15.12
C VAL A 174 19.63 -3.04 -15.44
N SER A 175 20.92 -3.13 -15.12
CA SER A 175 21.71 -4.36 -15.30
C SER A 175 21.54 -5.37 -14.17
N VAL A 176 20.71 -5.06 -13.17
CA VAL A 176 20.49 -5.91 -11.99
C VAL A 176 19.14 -6.59 -12.12
N ASP A 177 19.14 -7.91 -12.02
CA ASP A 177 17.89 -8.69 -12.04
C ASP A 177 17.03 -8.38 -10.81
N LEU A 178 15.88 -7.73 -11.06
CA LEU A 178 14.97 -7.25 -10.02
C LEU A 178 14.16 -8.36 -9.35
N ARG A 179 14.25 -9.60 -9.86
CA ARG A 179 13.67 -10.81 -9.26
C ARG A 179 14.61 -11.49 -8.26
N SER A 180 15.81 -10.95 -8.05
CA SER A 180 16.81 -11.50 -7.12
C SER A 180 16.84 -10.75 -5.78
N ARG A 181 17.57 -11.29 -4.78
CA ARG A 181 17.80 -10.59 -3.49
C ARG A 181 18.55 -9.27 -3.68
N ASN A 182 19.49 -9.23 -4.63
CA ASN A 182 20.22 -8.01 -4.95
C ASN A 182 19.32 -6.99 -5.66
N GLY A 183 18.42 -7.46 -6.54
CA GLY A 183 17.36 -6.67 -7.14
C GLY A 183 16.45 -6.02 -6.11
N LEU A 184 16.02 -6.77 -5.10
CA LEU A 184 15.20 -6.23 -4.01
C LEU A 184 15.93 -5.14 -3.21
N ARG A 185 17.22 -5.33 -2.91
CA ARG A 185 18.06 -4.32 -2.26
C ARG A 185 18.21 -3.07 -3.13
N PHE A 186 18.42 -3.26 -4.43
CA PHE A 186 18.47 -2.17 -5.40
C PHE A 186 17.17 -1.36 -5.39
N MET A 187 16.02 -2.04 -5.40
CA MET A 187 14.70 -1.37 -5.32
C MET A 187 14.50 -0.62 -3.99
N ALA A 188 14.98 -1.15 -2.87
CA ALA A 188 14.95 -0.45 -1.60
C ALA A 188 15.80 0.85 -1.64
N VAL A 189 16.98 0.81 -2.27
CA VAL A 189 17.81 2.01 -2.48
C VAL A 189 17.08 3.03 -3.36
N ILE A 190 16.45 2.59 -4.45
CA ILE A 190 15.63 3.48 -5.30
C ILE A 190 14.51 4.14 -4.49
N ALA A 191 13.79 3.40 -3.64
CA ALA A 191 12.76 3.97 -2.78
C ALA A 191 13.31 5.03 -1.82
N VAL A 192 14.47 4.80 -1.20
CA VAL A 192 15.13 5.79 -0.34
C VAL A 192 15.51 7.04 -1.14
N ILE A 193 16.04 6.89 -2.35
CA ILE A 193 16.38 8.02 -3.23
C ILE A 193 15.11 8.81 -3.57
N LEU A 194 14.02 8.14 -3.97
CA LEU A 194 12.74 8.78 -4.28
C LEU A 194 12.18 9.55 -3.08
N PHE A 195 12.25 8.96 -1.88
CA PHE A 195 11.85 9.63 -0.65
C PHE A 195 12.67 10.91 -0.41
N ILE A 196 14.00 10.85 -0.51
CA ILE A 196 14.88 12.01 -0.31
C ILE A 196 14.60 13.09 -1.37
N VAL A 197 14.47 12.71 -2.63
CA VAL A 197 14.22 13.65 -3.75
C VAL A 197 12.87 14.35 -3.56
N THR A 198 11.80 13.60 -3.30
CA THR A 198 10.48 14.19 -3.04
C THR A 198 10.50 15.09 -1.80
N HIS A 199 11.28 14.75 -0.77
CA HIS A 199 11.44 15.59 0.41
C HIS A 199 12.17 16.89 0.10
N ILE A 200 13.27 16.86 -0.66
CA ILE A 200 13.98 18.07 -1.07
C ILE A 200 13.08 18.96 -1.93
N ILE A 201 12.35 18.39 -2.90
CA ILE A 201 11.43 19.16 -3.74
C ILE A 201 10.36 19.84 -2.88
N TRP A 202 9.77 19.12 -1.92
CA TRP A 202 8.87 19.72 -0.93
C TRP A 202 9.52 20.94 -0.25
N ILE A 203 10.79 20.85 0.18
CA ILE A 203 11.46 21.93 0.96
C ILE A 203 11.58 23.17 0.09
N VAL A 204 12.01 22.95 -1.15
CA VAL A 204 12.21 24.02 -2.12
C VAL A 204 10.88 24.66 -2.51
N VAL A 205 9.85 23.87 -2.78
CA VAL A 205 8.52 24.38 -3.17
C VAL A 205 7.91 25.18 -2.02
N GLN A 206 7.94 24.67 -0.79
CA GLN A 206 7.40 25.38 0.35
C GLN A 206 8.10 26.74 0.57
N SER A 207 9.45 26.72 0.60
CA SER A 207 10.24 27.93 0.89
C SER A 207 10.20 28.97 -0.24
N ARG A 208 10.20 28.56 -1.50
CA ARG A 208 10.33 29.49 -2.64
C ARG A 208 9.01 29.94 -3.26
N VAL A 209 8.01 29.05 -3.28
CA VAL A 209 6.74 29.33 -3.96
C VAL A 209 5.73 29.88 -2.98
N PHE A 210 5.69 29.32 -1.77
CA PHE A 210 4.67 29.67 -0.78
C PHE A 210 5.23 30.53 0.37
N GLY A 211 6.55 30.63 0.51
CA GLY A 211 7.19 31.48 1.52
C GLY A 211 6.89 31.04 2.97
N ILE A 212 6.62 29.75 3.17
CA ILE A 212 6.29 29.12 4.47
C ILE A 212 7.49 28.29 4.95
#